data_AF-L8HCL4-F1
#
_entry.id   AF-L8HCL4-F1
#
_cell.length_a   1.000
_cell.length_b   1.000
_cell.length_c   1.000
_cell.angle_alpha   90.00
_cell.angle_beta   90.00
_cell.angle_gamma   90.00
#
_symmetry.space_group_name_H-M   'P 1'
#
loop_
_entity.id
_entity.type
_entity.pdbx_description
1 polymer ?
#
loop_
_entity_poly.entity_id
_entity_poly.type
_entity_poly.pdbx_seq_one_letter_code
_entity_poly.pdbx_strand_id
1 'polypeptide(L)'
;MDLGIAVAVPIGTYGRIAPRSGLGWKKGIDIGAGVVDAGYRGGVKALVFNHNDEDIVIASGDCVAQLILECIVTPEVEIVEGDLDATDRGANGFGSTSVAKRLRVET
;
A
#
# COMPACT_ATOMS: atom_id res chain seq x y z
N MET A 1 6.12 -1.86 -14.02
CA MET A 1 5.27 -1.61 -15.20
C MET A 1 5.04 -0.11 -15.35
N ASP A 2 5.26 0.47 -16.52
CA ASP A 2 4.93 1.87 -16.81
C ASP A 2 3.42 2.04 -17.05
N LEU A 3 2.81 3.07 -16.47
CA LEU A 3 1.39 3.37 -16.64
C LEU A 3 1.11 4.42 -17.73
N GLY A 4 2.14 4.98 -18.36
CA GLY A 4 1.99 5.91 -19.48
C GLY A 4 1.43 7.28 -19.09
N ILE A 5 1.43 7.61 -17.80
CA ILE A 5 0.93 8.88 -17.27
C ILE A 5 1.93 9.52 -16.31
N ALA A 6 1.86 10.84 -16.19
CA ALA A 6 2.42 11.60 -15.08
C ALA A 6 1.26 12.29 -14.35
N VAL A 7 1.41 12.51 -13.04
CA VAL A 7 0.37 13.13 -12.22
C VAL A 7 0.95 14.23 -11.34
N ALA A 8 0.13 15.23 -11.05
CA ALA A 8 0.36 16.19 -9.98
C ALA A 8 -0.78 16.03 -8.98
N VAL A 9 -0.51 15.38 -7.85
CA VAL A 9 -1.52 15.20 -6.80
C VAL A 9 -1.61 16.46 -5.91
N PRO A 10 -2.76 16.76 -5.29
CA PRO A 10 -2.91 17.91 -4.41
C PRO A 10 -1.93 17.89 -3.23
N ILE A 11 -1.41 19.06 -2.84
CA ILE A 11 -0.66 19.22 -1.59
C ILE A 11 -1.54 18.78 -0.41
N GLY A 12 -0.93 18.08 0.55
CA GLY A 12 -1.67 17.44 1.66
C GLY A 12 -2.19 16.03 1.31
N THR A 13 -1.86 15.51 0.13
CA THR A 13 -2.10 14.12 -0.26
C THR A 13 -0.85 13.47 -0.83
N TYR A 14 -0.83 12.14 -0.87
CA TYR A 14 0.04 11.39 -1.79
C TYR A 14 -0.82 10.47 -2.67
N GLY A 15 -0.29 10.09 -3.82
CA GLY A 15 -0.90 9.09 -4.66
C GLY A 15 -0.47 7.69 -4.22
N ARG A 16 -1.40 6.85 -3.77
CA ARG A 16 -1.15 5.43 -3.51
C ARG A 16 -1.57 4.58 -4.69
N ILE A 17 -0.61 3.90 -5.33
CA ILE A 17 -0.89 2.82 -6.28
C ILE A 17 -1.22 1.56 -5.47
N ALA A 18 -2.48 1.17 -5.48
CA ALA A 18 -3.02 0.08 -4.69
C ALA A 18 -3.42 -1.13 -5.56
N PRO A 19 -3.39 -2.35 -5.01
CA PRO A 19 -3.85 -3.55 -5.72
C PRO A 19 -5.36 -3.52 -5.94
N ARG A 20 -5.81 -4.19 -7.00
CA ARG A 20 -7.25 -4.45 -7.25
C ARG A 20 -7.61 -5.81 -6.66
N SER A 21 -8.66 -5.86 -5.84
CA SER A 21 -9.08 -7.10 -5.14
C SER A 21 -9.30 -8.29 -6.07
N GLY A 22 -9.90 -8.07 -7.24
CA GLY A 22 -10.14 -9.13 -8.21
C GLY A 22 -8.86 -9.75 -8.79
N LEU A 23 -7.80 -8.95 -8.97
CA LEU A 23 -6.50 -9.44 -9.43
C LEU A 23 -5.72 -10.10 -8.29
N GLY A 24 -5.79 -9.56 -7.07
CA GLY A 24 -5.20 -10.19 -5.89
C GLY A 24 -5.81 -11.56 -5.60
N TRP A 25 -7.14 -11.66 -5.52
CA TRP A 25 -7.82 -12.91 -5.20
C TRP A 25 -7.71 -13.97 -6.31
N LYS A 26 -7.94 -13.59 -7.57
CA LYS A 26 -8.04 -14.57 -8.67
C LYS A 26 -6.69 -14.90 -9.30
N LYS A 27 -5.73 -13.98 -9.23
CA LYS A 27 -4.46 -14.07 -9.96
C LYS A 27 -3.23 -13.90 -9.06
N GLY A 28 -3.38 -13.78 -7.74
CA GLY A 28 -2.23 -13.63 -6.84
C GLY A 28 -1.40 -12.38 -7.11
N ILE A 29 -2.00 -11.33 -7.71
CA ILE A 29 -1.30 -10.09 -8.04
C ILE A 29 -1.36 -9.12 -6.87
N ASP A 30 -0.20 -8.60 -6.47
CA ASP A 30 -0.10 -7.49 -5.53
C ASP A 30 0.67 -6.30 -6.11
N ILE A 31 0.53 -5.14 -5.48
CA ILE A 31 1.25 -3.92 -5.82
C ILE A 31 2.18 -3.53 -4.68
N GLY A 32 3.48 -3.51 -4.97
CA GLY A 32 4.53 -3.03 -4.07
C GLY A 32 4.78 -1.53 -4.15
N ALA A 33 5.52 -1.02 -3.16
CA ALA A 33 5.90 0.38 -3.02
C ALA A 33 4.70 1.34 -3.08
N GLY A 34 4.32 1.77 -4.27
CA GLY A 34 3.06 2.44 -4.54
C GLY A 34 2.93 3.88 -4.04
N VAL A 35 3.94 4.46 -3.39
CA VAL A 35 3.92 5.87 -2.94
C VAL A 35 4.36 6.79 -4.08
N VAL A 36 3.46 7.68 -4.50
CA VAL A 36 3.70 8.76 -5.47
C VAL A 36 3.61 10.10 -4.74
N ASP A 37 4.75 10.75 -4.55
CA ASP A 37 4.83 12.02 -3.82
C ASP A 37 4.13 13.17 -4.53
N ALA A 38 3.61 14.14 -3.76
CA ALA A 38 2.99 15.35 -4.30
C ALA A 38 3.92 16.19 -5.19
N GLY A 39 5.22 16.12 -4.94
CA GLY A 39 6.25 16.78 -5.76
C GLY A 39 6.67 16.01 -7.01
N TYR A 40 6.31 14.73 -7.16
CA TYR A 40 6.75 13.90 -8.27
C TYR A 40 6.07 14.31 -9.58
N ARG A 41 6.85 14.41 -10.66
CA ARG A 41 6.37 14.77 -12.02
C ARG A 41 6.83 13.80 -13.10
N GLY A 42 7.50 12.72 -12.72
CA GLY A 42 7.94 11.68 -13.66
C GLY A 42 6.79 10.74 -14.04
N GLY A 43 7.11 9.78 -14.90
CA GLY A 43 6.18 8.71 -15.27
C GLY A 43 5.81 7.85 -14.06
N VAL A 44 4.52 7.62 -13.87
CA VAL A 44 3.99 6.76 -12.80
C VAL A 44 4.16 5.30 -13.22
N LYS A 45 4.67 4.48 -12.29
CA LYS A 45 4.90 3.06 -12.50
C LYS A 45 4.22 2.25 -11.40
N ALA A 46 3.72 1.08 -11.76
CA ALA A 46 3.27 0.06 -10.82
C ALA A 46 4.36 -1.01 -10.64
N LEU A 47 4.78 -1.25 -9.40
CA LEU A 47 5.60 -2.41 -9.05
C LEU A 47 4.66 -3.58 -8.81
N VAL A 48 4.59 -4.51 -9.76
CA VAL A 48 3.65 -5.64 -9.74
C VAL A 48 4.38 -6.85 -9.20
N PHE A 49 3.81 -7.48 -8.17
CA PHE A 49 4.22 -8.79 -7.68
C PHE A 49 3.27 -9.85 -8.19
N ASN A 50 3.83 -10.94 -8.68
CA ASN A 50 3.12 -12.18 -8.97
C ASN A 50 3.50 -13.19 -7.89
N HIS A 51 2.52 -13.61 -7.08
CA HIS A 51 2.74 -14.60 -6.02
C HIS A 51 2.37 -16.02 -6.44
N ASN A 52 2.02 -16.23 -7.72
CA ASN A 52 1.78 -17.56 -8.28
C ASN A 52 3.03 -18.07 -9.00
N ASP A 53 3.08 -19.39 -9.20
CA ASP A 53 4.13 -20.06 -9.99
C ASP A 53 3.92 -19.93 -11.51
N GLU A 54 2.75 -19.46 -11.93
CA GLU A 54 2.39 -19.26 -13.33
C GLU A 54 2.61 -17.81 -13.77
N ASP A 55 3.13 -17.61 -14.98
CA ASP A 55 3.28 -16.28 -15.58
C ASP A 55 1.93 -15.58 -15.77
N ILE A 56 1.93 -14.26 -15.58
CA ILE A 56 0.76 -13.43 -15.80
C ILE A 56 0.98 -12.56 -17.03
N VAL A 57 0.04 -12.67 -17.98
CA VAL A 57 -0.03 -11.78 -19.13
C VAL A 57 -0.88 -10.56 -18.77
N ILE A 58 -0.27 -9.39 -18.88
CA ILE A 58 -0.93 -8.08 -18.75
C ILE A 58 -0.88 -7.42 -20.13
N ALA A 59 -2.05 -7.15 -20.71
CA ALA A 59 -2.15 -6.48 -22.00
C ALA A 59 -2.24 -4.96 -21.81
N SER A 60 -1.87 -4.22 -22.85
CA SER A 60 -2.12 -2.78 -22.90
C SER A 60 -3.62 -2.51 -22.79
N GLY A 61 -4.01 -1.61 -21.88
CA GLY A 61 -5.41 -1.30 -21.58
C GLY A 61 -5.99 -2.07 -20.39
N ASP A 62 -5.30 -3.08 -19.86
CA ASP A 62 -5.73 -3.76 -18.64
C ASP A 62 -5.61 -2.84 -17.42
N CYS A 63 -6.68 -2.76 -16.63
CA CYS A 63 -6.67 -2.07 -15.35
C CYS A 63 -5.94 -2.92 -14.30
N VAL A 64 -4.65 -2.69 -14.09
CA VAL A 64 -3.80 -3.53 -13.20
C VAL A 64 -3.73 -3.05 -11.76
N ALA A 65 -3.96 -1.77 -11.53
CA ALA A 65 -3.88 -1.13 -10.23
C ALA A 65 -4.94 -0.02 -10.13
N GLN A 66 -5.00 0.64 -8.99
CA GLN A 66 -5.83 1.83 -8.80
C GLN A 66 -5.04 2.90 -8.06
N LEU A 67 -5.22 4.16 -8.45
CA LEU A 67 -4.63 5.31 -7.77
C LEU A 67 -5.62 5.82 -6.71
N ILE A 68 -5.18 5.92 -5.46
CA ILE A 68 -5.96 6.48 -4.35
C ILE A 68 -5.24 7.74 -3.89
N LEU A 69 -5.98 8.84 -3.73
CA LEU A 69 -5.43 10.07 -3.15
C LEU A 69 -5.64 10.01 -1.64
N GLU A 70 -4.57 9.67 -0.93
CA GLU A 70 -4.59 9.50 0.52
C GLU A 70 -4.21 10.83 1.18
N CYS A 71 -5.09 11.37 2.03
CA CYS A 71 -4.82 12.58 2.80
C CYS A 71 -3.74 12.32 3.86
N ILE A 72 -2.79 13.23 3.97
CA ILE A 72 -1.67 13.14 4.92
C ILE A 72 -1.41 14.47 5.61
N VAL A 73 -0.74 14.38 6.76
CA VAL A 73 -0.09 15.50 7.43
C VAL A 73 1.43 15.30 7.35
N THR A 74 2.18 16.39 7.19
CA THR A 74 3.65 16.39 7.13
C THR A 74 4.21 17.35 8.18
N PRO A 75 4.05 17.03 9.48
CA PRO A 75 4.54 17.89 10.56
C PRO A 75 6.08 17.86 10.64
N GLU A 76 6.65 18.87 11.29
CA GLU A 76 8.04 18.80 11.72
C GLU A 76 8.20 17.71 12.79
N VAL A 77 9.34 17.03 12.78
CA VAL A 77 9.65 16.00 13.78
C VAL A 77 10.24 16.66 15.02
N GLU A 78 9.65 16.39 16.18
CA GLU A 78 10.13 16.85 17.49
C GLU A 78 10.82 15.70 18.24
N ILE A 79 12.04 15.92 18.70
CA ILE A 79 12.78 14.97 19.56
C ILE A 79 12.52 15.35 21.01
N VAL A 80 11.99 14.41 21.79
CA VAL A 80 11.70 14.60 23.22
C VAL A 80 12.72 13.91 24.11
N GLU A 81 12.98 14.50 25.28
CA GLU A 81 13.75 13.85 26.34
C GLU A 81 12.80 13.03 27.23
N GLY A 82 13.12 11.76 27.48
CA GLY A 82 12.31 10.86 28.31
C GLY A 82 11.30 10.02 27.54
N ASP A 83 10.27 9.54 28.24
CA ASP A 83 9.24 8.64 27.69
C ASP A 83 8.06 9.41 27.08
N LEU A 84 7.43 8.82 26.06
CA LEU A 84 6.15 9.29 25.52
C LEU A 84 5.00 9.05 26.50
N ASP A 85 3.86 9.68 26.25
CA ASP A 85 2.64 9.49 27.04
C ASP A 85 2.18 8.02 27.04
N ALA A 86 1.64 7.58 28.18
CA ALA A 86 1.14 6.22 28.34
C ALA A 86 -0.22 6.06 27.65
N THR A 87 -0.41 4.91 26.98
CA THR A 87 -1.70 4.51 26.39
C THR A 87 -2.08 3.10 26.83
N ASP A 88 -3.36 2.76 26.75
CA ASP A 88 -3.85 1.41 27.03
C ASP A 88 -3.16 0.34 26.16
N ARG A 89 -2.72 0.71 24.94
CA ARG A 89 -1.99 -0.20 24.06
C ARG A 89 -0.52 -0.34 24.47
N GLY A 90 0.16 0.74 24.85
CA GLY A 90 1.58 0.74 25.20
C GLY A 90 2.46 0.12 24.10
N ALA A 91 3.43 -0.71 24.50
CA ALA A 91 4.34 -1.42 23.59
C ALA A 91 3.73 -2.67 22.91
N ASN A 92 2.44 -2.94 23.10
CA ASN A 92 1.82 -4.17 22.60
C ASN A 92 1.55 -4.11 21.07
N GLY A 93 2.12 -5.08 20.33
CA GLY A 93 1.98 -5.23 18.88
C GLY A 93 2.05 -6.69 18.42
N PHE A 94 2.11 -6.93 17.11
CA PHE A 94 2.34 -8.27 16.53
C PHE A 94 1.35 -9.35 17.02
N GLY A 95 0.05 -9.04 17.01
CA GLY A 95 -0.98 -9.99 17.41
C GLY A 95 -1.29 -10.00 18.92
N SER A 96 -0.83 -9.00 19.68
CA SER A 96 -1.09 -8.83 21.11
C SER A 96 -2.58 -8.78 21.51
N THR A 97 -3.47 -8.45 20.58
CA THR A 97 -4.93 -8.40 20.80
C THR A 97 -5.67 -9.63 20.27
N SER A 98 -4.99 -10.49 19.52
CA SER A 98 -5.60 -11.68 18.91
C SER A 98 -5.37 -12.93 19.75
N VAL A 99 -6.45 -13.51 20.25
CA VAL A 99 -6.46 -14.87 20.80
C VAL A 99 -6.25 -15.82 19.63
N ALA A 100 -5.18 -16.60 19.64
CA ALA A 100 -4.92 -17.63 18.65
C ALA A 100 -5.95 -18.78 18.75
N LYS A 101 -7.20 -18.53 18.34
CA LYS A 101 -8.04 -19.61 17.85
C LYS A 101 -7.47 -19.94 16.48
N ARG A 102 -6.80 -21.08 16.37
CA ARG A 102 -6.48 -21.74 15.10
C ARG A 102 -7.76 -21.71 14.24
N LEU A 103 -7.82 -20.78 13.29
CA LEU A 103 -8.82 -20.82 12.24
C LEU A 103 -8.40 -22.00 11.35
N ARG A 104 -8.98 -23.18 11.61
CA ARG A 104 -9.04 -24.20 10.57
C ARG A 104 -10.01 -23.65 9.52
N VAL A 105 -9.46 -23.19 8.41
CA VAL A 105 -10.25 -23.06 7.20
C VAL A 105 -10.46 -24.48 6.72
N GLU A 106 -11.63 -25.05 7.03
CA GLU A 106 -12.08 -26.29 6.39
C GLU A 106 -12.56 -25.90 5.00
N THR A 107 -11.78 -26.29 3.99
CA THR A 107 -12.19 -26.40 2.59
C THR A 107 -12.36 -27.87 2.24
#